data_AF-A0A9X0DJL5-F1
#
_entry.id   AF-A0A9X0DJL5-F1
#
_cell.length_a   1.000
_cell.length_b   1.000
_cell.length_c   1.000
_cell.angle_alpha   90.00
_cell.angle_beta   90.00
_cell.angle_gamma   90.00
#
_symmetry.space_group_name_H-M   'P 1'
#
loop_
_entity.id
_entity.type
_entity.pdbx_description
1 polymer ?
#
loop_
_entity_poly.entity_id
_entity_poly.type
_entity_poly.pdbx_seq_one_letter_code
_entity_poly.pdbx_strand_id
1 'polypeptide(L)'
;MHLKFLNPLWLKNAKYMPIGDHNSLEKSGDSTSRLLRLSILLLLGLFCSAGAGLSGYLAGKHVGREEIRHDWLTPPGTVDHSFAYNRPFAEKPTNETEKTWEIMFPRGRGFIENPAVSANPMGVAVFHQLHCLDAIRRSYYAAIDGVEPNHHLAPGHVRHCIDYLRQSLMCTADTNMEPTDPKLGGVTGFGSPRKCRDIIALIKWTDKWRSHNQTMIQ
;
A
#
# COMPACT_ATOMS: atom_id res chain seq x y z
N MET A 1 30.62 52.06 34.52
CA MET A 1 31.20 52.04 35.88
C MET A 1 30.11 52.39 36.87
N HIS A 2 29.54 51.40 37.57
CA HIS A 2 29.04 51.53 38.94
C HIS A 2 28.59 50.16 39.45
N LEU A 3 29.50 49.52 40.20
CA LEU A 3 29.20 48.47 41.15
C LEU A 3 28.39 49.08 42.29
N LYS A 4 27.27 48.44 42.66
CA LYS A 4 26.71 48.54 44.02
C LYS A 4 26.34 47.14 44.51
N PHE A 5 27.32 46.61 45.22
CA PHE A 5 27.31 45.61 46.27
C PHE A 5 25.94 45.27 46.90
N LEU A 6 25.60 44.00 46.74
CA LEU A 6 25.07 43.05 47.71
C LEU A 6 24.74 43.61 49.11
N ASN A 7 23.46 43.58 49.47
CA ASN A 7 22.97 43.75 50.83
C ASN A 7 22.34 42.40 51.29
N PRO A 8 22.93 41.66 52.23
CA PRO A 8 22.41 40.34 52.61
C PRO A 8 21.33 40.46 53.69
N LEU A 9 20.08 40.18 53.31
CA LEU A 9 18.85 40.27 54.14
C LEU A 9 18.61 39.05 55.07
N TRP A 10 19.65 38.41 55.59
CA TRP A 10 19.53 37.10 56.27
C TRP A 10 20.17 36.98 57.66
N LEU A 11 20.64 38.09 58.26
CA LEU A 11 21.32 38.08 59.56
C LEU A 11 20.47 38.59 60.74
N LYS A 12 19.21 38.14 60.91
CA LYS A 12 18.42 38.55 62.09
C LYS A 12 17.65 37.52 62.90
N ASN A 13 17.70 36.21 62.64
CA ASN A 13 16.96 35.25 63.49
C ASN A 13 17.63 33.87 63.66
N ALA A 14 18.92 33.81 63.97
CA ALA A 14 19.53 32.56 64.45
C ALA A 14 19.39 32.50 65.99
N LYS A 15 18.30 31.89 66.47
CA LYS A 15 18.09 31.62 67.89
C LYS A 15 18.97 30.42 68.29
N TYR A 16 19.87 30.66 69.24
CA TYR A 16 20.76 29.64 69.82
C TYR A 16 19.95 28.49 70.43
N MET A 17 20.29 27.25 70.05
CA MET A 17 19.72 26.01 70.59
C MET A 17 20.85 25.26 71.30
N PRO A 18 20.71 24.89 72.59
CA PRO A 18 21.79 24.25 73.32
C PRO A 18 22.07 22.86 72.74
N ILE A 19 23.36 22.56 72.59
CA ILE A 19 23.86 21.24 72.21
C ILE A 19 23.51 20.28 73.35
N GLY A 20 22.46 19.48 73.16
CA GLY A 20 22.13 18.37 74.02
C GLY A 20 23.19 17.29 73.90
N ASP A 21 23.61 16.78 75.05
CA ASP A 21 24.56 15.70 75.24
C ASP A 21 24.13 14.45 74.46
N HIS A 22 24.78 14.20 73.31
CA HIS A 22 24.64 12.94 72.59
C HIS A 22 25.49 11.87 73.28
N ASN A 23 24.97 11.39 74.40
CA ASN A 23 25.34 10.09 74.92
C ASN A 23 25.22 9.06 73.81
N SER A 24 26.36 8.45 73.52
CA SER A 24 26.56 7.27 72.71
C SER A 24 25.51 6.20 73.00
N LEU A 25 24.57 6.05 72.07
CA LEU A 25 23.85 4.80 71.87
C LEU A 25 24.00 4.44 70.40
N GLU A 26 25.13 3.79 70.12
CA GLU A 26 25.32 2.95 68.96
C GLU A 26 24.25 1.85 69.00
N LYS A 27 23.05 2.14 68.47
CA LYS A 27 22.04 1.12 68.23
C LYS A 27 22.44 0.36 66.97
N SER A 28 23.12 -0.76 67.16
CA SER A 28 23.26 -1.84 66.17
C SER A 28 21.91 -2.54 65.94
N GLY A 29 20.89 -1.76 65.58
CA GLY A 29 19.55 -2.24 65.31
C GLY A 29 19.10 -1.69 63.98
N ASP A 30 18.69 -2.60 63.09
CA ASP A 30 17.87 -2.31 61.91
C ASP A 30 18.60 -2.10 60.57
N SER A 31 19.88 -2.48 60.40
CA SER A 31 20.51 -2.47 59.06
C SER A 31 20.10 -3.69 58.21
N THR A 32 20.10 -4.88 58.81
CA THR A 32 19.69 -6.14 58.16
C THR A 32 18.21 -6.16 57.80
N SER A 33 17.33 -5.62 58.64
CA SER A 33 15.89 -5.48 58.35
C SER A 33 15.60 -4.42 57.29
N ARG A 34 16.37 -3.33 57.22
CA ARG A 34 16.28 -2.33 56.13
C ARG A 34 16.74 -2.93 54.81
N LEU A 35 17.86 -3.65 54.80
CA LEU A 35 18.35 -4.36 53.62
C LEU A 35 17.36 -5.45 53.17
N LEU A 36 16.76 -6.17 54.11
CA LEU A 36 15.72 -7.16 53.82
C LEU A 36 14.46 -6.50 53.23
N ARG A 37 14.00 -5.38 53.80
CA ARG A 37 12.86 -4.61 53.25
C ARG A 37 13.14 -4.07 51.85
N LEU A 38 14.33 -3.53 51.61
CA LEU A 38 14.75 -3.06 50.28
C LEU A 38 14.83 -4.20 49.28
N SER A 39 15.37 -5.35 49.69
CA SER A 39 15.45 -6.55 48.84
C SER A 39 14.06 -7.08 48.48
N ILE A 40 13.14 -7.10 49.44
CA ILE A 40 11.73 -7.49 49.21
C ILE A 40 11.07 -6.50 48.24
N LEU A 41 11.26 -5.19 48.41
CA LEU A 41 10.69 -4.18 47.51
C LEU A 41 11.25 -4.28 46.09
N LEU A 42 12.55 -4.56 45.94
CA LEU A 42 13.18 -4.79 44.63
C LEU A 42 12.66 -6.06 43.96
N LEU A 43 12.51 -7.16 44.71
CA LEU A 43 11.95 -8.41 44.19
C LEU A 43 10.49 -8.25 43.79
N LEU A 44 9.69 -7.53 44.58
CA LEU A 44 8.31 -7.20 44.24
C LEU A 44 8.24 -6.32 42.99
N GLY A 45 9.12 -5.31 42.87
CA GLY A 45 9.23 -4.49 41.67
C GLY A 45 9.60 -5.29 40.42
N LEU A 46 10.58 -6.19 40.52
CA LEU A 46 10.96 -7.10 39.44
C LEU A 46 9.80 -8.02 39.05
N PHE A 47 9.11 -8.61 40.02
CA PHE A 47 7.97 -9.48 39.76
C PHE A 47 6.81 -8.73 39.09
N CYS A 48 6.50 -7.51 39.53
CA CYS A 48 5.51 -6.65 38.88
C CYS A 48 5.91 -6.30 37.45
N SER A 49 7.18 -5.97 37.20
CA SER A 49 7.66 -5.64 35.87
C SER A 49 7.63 -6.83 34.91
N ALA A 50 8.03 -8.02 35.37
CA ALA A 50 7.96 -9.26 34.61
C ALA A 50 6.50 -9.66 34.33
N GLY A 51 5.61 -9.51 35.33
CA GLY A 51 4.18 -9.74 35.18
C GLY A 51 3.56 -8.81 34.14
N ALA A 52 3.80 -7.50 34.25
CA ALA A 52 3.33 -6.52 33.26
C ALA A 52 3.89 -6.78 31.86
N GLY A 53 5.16 -7.16 31.74
CA GLY A 53 5.80 -7.52 30.48
C GLY A 53 5.21 -8.79 29.85
N LEU A 54 4.97 -9.83 30.65
CA LEU A 54 4.34 -11.07 30.19
C LEU A 54 2.88 -10.85 29.80
N SER A 55 2.12 -10.12 30.61
CA SER A 55 0.75 -9.72 30.30
C SER A 55 0.70 -8.88 29.03
N GLY A 56 1.60 -7.92 28.85
CA GLY A 56 1.71 -7.13 27.62
C GLY A 56 2.08 -7.96 26.39
N TYR A 57 2.98 -8.94 26.53
CA TYR A 57 3.36 -9.87 25.47
C TYR A 57 2.20 -10.80 25.08
N LEU A 58 1.49 -11.37 26.06
CA LEU A 58 0.35 -12.24 25.82
C LEU A 58 -0.83 -11.44 25.24
N ALA A 59 -1.11 -10.24 25.78
CA ALA A 59 -2.07 -9.32 25.19
C ALA A 59 -1.69 -8.97 23.76
N GLY A 60 -0.42 -8.67 23.48
CA GLY A 60 0.08 -8.39 22.13
C GLY A 60 -0.01 -9.56 21.16
N LYS A 61 -0.05 -10.81 21.63
CA LYS A 61 -0.35 -11.99 20.80
C LYS A 61 -1.83 -12.14 20.45
N HIS A 62 -2.72 -11.62 21.29
CA HIS A 62 -4.18 -11.74 21.14
C HIS A 62 -4.85 -10.48 20.58
N VAL A 63 -4.21 -9.31 20.70
CA VAL A 63 -4.48 -8.16 19.84
C VAL A 63 -4.23 -8.66 18.44
N GLY A 64 -5.29 -8.75 17.64
CA GLY A 64 -5.18 -9.18 16.25
C GLY A 64 -4.04 -8.41 15.63
N ARG A 65 -3.05 -9.14 15.10
CA ARG A 65 -2.12 -8.56 14.15
C ARG A 65 -2.98 -8.19 12.94
N GLU A 66 -3.59 -7.01 12.97
CA GLU A 66 -3.70 -6.24 11.75
C GLU A 66 -2.28 -6.23 11.23
N GLU A 67 -2.06 -7.06 10.21
CA GLU A 67 -0.89 -6.97 9.37
C GLU A 67 -0.72 -5.48 9.12
N ILE A 68 0.35 -4.89 9.64
CA ILE A 68 0.76 -3.55 9.24
C ILE A 68 1.06 -3.70 7.75
N ARG A 69 0.01 -3.62 6.93
CA ARG A 69 0.10 -3.40 5.50
C ARG A 69 0.88 -2.13 5.42
N HIS A 70 2.15 -2.24 5.04
CA HIS A 70 2.89 -1.08 4.60
C HIS A 70 2.04 -0.40 3.53
N ASP A 71 1.57 0.78 3.91
CA ASP A 71 0.31 1.42 3.55
C ASP A 71 0.40 2.12 2.19
N TRP A 72 1.01 1.47 1.20
CA TRP A 72 1.36 2.10 -0.09
C TRP A 72 0.73 1.40 -1.29
N LEU A 73 0.05 0.26 -1.10
CA LEU A 73 -0.66 -0.45 -2.16
C LEU A 73 -2.09 -0.73 -1.68
N THR A 74 -3.02 0.11 -2.16
CA THR A 74 -4.47 -0.12 -2.17
C THR A 74 -4.76 -1.60 -2.45
N PRO A 75 -5.86 -2.19 -1.91
CA PRO A 75 -5.92 -3.62 -1.64
C PRO A 75 -5.47 -4.42 -2.86
N PRO A 76 -4.44 -5.28 -2.72
CA PRO A 76 -4.07 -6.21 -3.77
C PRO A 76 -5.36 -6.93 -4.18
N GLY A 77 -5.57 -7.06 -5.48
CA GLY A 77 -6.79 -7.69 -5.95
C GLY A 77 -6.93 -9.10 -5.39
N THR A 78 -8.15 -9.61 -5.38
CA THR A 78 -8.51 -10.83 -4.64
C THR A 78 -8.18 -12.13 -5.39
N VAL A 79 -7.64 -12.05 -6.60
CA VAL A 79 -7.40 -13.20 -7.48
C VAL A 79 -5.90 -13.43 -7.64
N ASP A 80 -5.45 -14.64 -7.31
CA ASP A 80 -4.12 -15.11 -7.69
C ASP A 80 -4.08 -15.45 -9.17
N HIS A 81 -3.12 -14.89 -9.87
CA HIS A 81 -2.92 -15.18 -11.29
C HIS A 81 -1.44 -15.17 -11.63
N SER A 82 -1.01 -16.05 -12.52
CA SER A 82 0.34 -16.01 -13.10
C SER A 82 0.21 -15.65 -14.57
N PHE A 83 0.93 -14.63 -15.02
CA PHE A 83 0.88 -14.23 -16.42
C PHE A 83 1.41 -15.36 -17.29
N ALA A 84 0.68 -15.65 -18.36
CA ALA A 84 1.07 -16.60 -19.39
C ALA A 84 1.02 -15.91 -20.75
N TYR A 85 1.98 -16.25 -21.61
CA TYR A 85 1.99 -15.73 -22.97
C TYR A 85 0.79 -16.31 -23.74
N ASN A 86 -0.07 -15.43 -24.26
CA ASN A 86 -1.25 -15.80 -25.02
C ASN A 86 -1.17 -15.16 -26.41
N ARG A 87 -0.60 -15.91 -27.36
CA ARG A 87 -0.24 -15.45 -28.71
C ARG A 87 -1.39 -14.75 -29.46
N PRO A 88 -2.63 -15.29 -29.51
CA PRO A 88 -3.76 -14.62 -30.16
C PRO A 88 -3.99 -13.13 -29.80
N PHE A 89 -3.65 -12.70 -28.58
CA PHE A 89 -3.80 -11.29 -28.19
C PHE A 89 -2.74 -10.36 -28.79
N ALA A 90 -1.59 -10.91 -29.18
CA ALA A 90 -0.46 -10.15 -29.72
C ALA A 90 -0.40 -10.16 -31.26
N GLU A 91 -1.16 -11.03 -31.92
CA GLU A 91 -1.12 -11.23 -33.37
C GLU A 91 -1.88 -10.16 -34.18
N LYS A 92 -1.66 -10.19 -35.49
CA LYS A 92 -2.31 -9.30 -36.47
C LYS A 92 -3.85 -9.42 -36.41
N PRO A 93 -4.61 -8.32 -36.62
CA PRO A 93 -6.06 -8.39 -36.77
C PRO A 93 -6.52 -9.41 -37.84
N THR A 94 -7.15 -10.50 -37.39
CA THR A 94 -7.93 -11.45 -38.18
C THR A 94 -9.29 -11.66 -37.52
N ASN A 95 -10.24 -12.31 -38.21
CA ASN A 95 -11.55 -12.64 -37.63
C ASN A 95 -11.45 -13.37 -36.28
N GLU A 96 -10.42 -14.19 -36.09
CA GLU A 96 -10.17 -14.94 -34.86
C GLU A 96 -9.59 -14.05 -33.75
N THR A 97 -8.56 -13.25 -34.04
CA THR A 97 -7.95 -12.37 -33.03
C THR A 97 -8.91 -11.27 -32.59
N GLU A 98 -9.75 -10.77 -33.51
CA GLU A 98 -10.75 -9.75 -33.22
C GLU A 98 -11.81 -10.26 -32.25
N LYS A 99 -12.29 -11.50 -32.44
CA LYS A 99 -13.18 -12.17 -31.46
C LYS A 99 -12.50 -12.36 -30.12
N THR A 100 -11.20 -12.66 -30.12
CA THR A 100 -10.41 -12.82 -28.89
C THR A 100 -10.32 -11.50 -28.12
N TRP A 101 -10.19 -10.37 -28.82
CA TRP A 101 -10.24 -9.06 -28.19
C TRP A 101 -11.64 -8.65 -27.75
N GLU A 102 -12.67 -8.99 -28.52
CA GLU A 102 -14.07 -8.68 -28.20
C GLU A 102 -14.50 -9.24 -26.84
N ILE A 103 -14.12 -10.48 -26.51
CA ILE A 103 -14.51 -11.10 -25.24
C ILE A 103 -13.92 -10.42 -23.99
N MET A 104 -12.94 -9.52 -24.15
CA MET A 104 -12.38 -8.74 -23.03
C MET A 104 -13.24 -7.52 -22.66
N PHE A 105 -14.23 -7.16 -23.49
CA PHE A 105 -15.09 -6.00 -23.25
C PHE A 105 -16.51 -6.44 -22.86
N PRO A 106 -17.12 -5.76 -21.87
CA PRO A 106 -18.56 -5.90 -21.63
C PRO A 106 -19.33 -5.25 -22.79
N ARG A 107 -20.62 -5.58 -22.92
CA ARG A 107 -21.50 -4.82 -23.82
C ARG A 107 -21.54 -3.37 -23.34
N GLY A 108 -21.64 -2.44 -24.28
CA GLY A 108 -21.47 -1.02 -23.97
C GLY A 108 -20.01 -0.59 -23.83
N ARG A 109 -19.05 -1.48 -24.14
CA ARG A 109 -17.60 -1.19 -24.28
C ARG A 109 -16.92 -0.56 -23.06
N GLY A 110 -17.54 -0.71 -21.88
CA GLY A 110 -17.00 -0.19 -20.63
C GLY A 110 -17.66 1.10 -20.12
N PHE A 111 -18.63 1.66 -20.83
CA PHE A 111 -19.40 2.81 -20.38
C PHE A 111 -20.57 2.38 -19.50
N ILE A 112 -20.75 3.05 -18.37
CA ILE A 112 -21.78 2.76 -17.37
C ILE A 112 -22.66 3.96 -17.08
N GLU A 113 -23.89 3.68 -16.68
CA GLU A 113 -24.84 4.60 -16.06
C GLU A 113 -25.28 3.99 -14.72
N ASN A 114 -24.64 4.43 -13.64
CA ASN A 114 -24.96 4.01 -12.29
C ASN A 114 -25.04 5.25 -11.38
N PRO A 115 -26.26 5.68 -10.98
CA PRO A 115 -26.46 6.85 -10.13
C PRO A 115 -25.73 6.79 -8.78
N ALA A 116 -25.42 5.58 -8.28
CA ALA A 116 -24.65 5.41 -7.05
C ALA A 116 -23.14 5.73 -7.22
N VAL A 117 -22.65 5.78 -8.47
CA VAL A 117 -21.25 6.08 -8.81
C VAL A 117 -21.10 7.50 -9.34
N SER A 118 -21.98 7.93 -10.24
CA SER A 118 -21.95 9.25 -10.87
C SER A 118 -23.33 9.63 -11.41
N ALA A 119 -23.61 10.94 -11.44
CA ALA A 119 -24.82 11.48 -12.07
C ALA A 119 -24.78 11.40 -13.61
N ASN A 120 -23.58 11.33 -14.20
CA ASN A 120 -23.37 11.27 -15.65
C ASN A 120 -22.80 9.90 -16.07
N PRO A 121 -22.98 9.49 -17.34
CA PRO A 121 -22.33 8.28 -17.86
C PRO A 121 -20.81 8.36 -17.72
N MET A 122 -20.19 7.26 -17.29
CA MET A 122 -18.74 7.17 -17.04
C MET A 122 -18.13 5.98 -17.78
N GLY A 123 -16.88 6.10 -18.23
CA GLY A 123 -16.09 4.97 -18.71
C GLY A 123 -15.29 4.32 -17.59
N VAL A 124 -15.36 3.00 -17.46
CA VAL A 124 -14.47 2.26 -16.54
C VAL A 124 -13.07 2.19 -17.16
N ALA A 125 -12.08 2.72 -16.43
CA ALA A 125 -10.74 3.00 -16.95
C ALA A 125 -10.04 1.80 -17.62
N VAL A 126 -10.16 0.58 -17.07
CA VAL A 126 -9.48 -0.60 -17.64
C VAL A 126 -9.96 -0.93 -19.07
N PHE A 127 -11.23 -0.67 -19.40
CA PHE A 127 -11.71 -0.90 -20.77
C PHE A 127 -11.20 0.19 -21.73
N HIS A 128 -11.02 1.43 -21.26
CA HIS A 128 -10.34 2.43 -22.08
C HIS A 128 -8.86 2.08 -22.30
N GLN A 129 -8.17 1.58 -21.27
CA GLN A 129 -6.79 1.10 -21.37
C GLN A 129 -6.68 -0.06 -22.38
N LEU A 130 -7.58 -1.05 -22.31
CA LEU A 130 -7.64 -2.14 -23.28
C LEU A 130 -7.93 -1.64 -24.70
N HIS A 131 -8.85 -0.68 -24.86
CA HIS A 131 -9.11 -0.06 -26.16
C HIS A 131 -7.85 0.62 -26.74
N CYS A 132 -7.12 1.37 -25.91
CA CYS A 132 -5.87 2.00 -26.30
C CYS A 132 -4.80 0.98 -26.70
N LEU A 133 -4.68 -0.13 -25.97
CA LEU A 133 -3.74 -1.20 -26.28
C LEU A 133 -4.09 -1.88 -27.62
N ASP A 134 -5.37 -2.11 -27.88
CA ASP A 134 -5.83 -2.67 -29.16
C ASP A 134 -5.56 -1.71 -30.33
N ALA A 135 -5.76 -0.40 -30.13
CA ALA A 135 -5.46 0.61 -31.14
C ALA A 135 -3.96 0.63 -31.49
N ILE A 136 -3.08 0.50 -30.49
CA ILE A 136 -1.63 0.38 -30.71
C ILE A 136 -1.30 -0.90 -31.48
N ARG A 137 -1.88 -2.04 -31.10
CA ARG A 137 -1.70 -3.32 -31.81
C ARG A 137 -2.09 -3.21 -33.29
N ARG A 138 -3.27 -2.65 -33.58
CA ARG A 138 -3.74 -2.43 -34.97
C ARG A 138 -2.84 -1.48 -35.74
N SER A 139 -2.40 -0.39 -35.11
CA SER A 139 -1.48 0.58 -35.73
C SER A 139 -0.12 -0.04 -36.06
N TYR A 140 0.43 -0.87 -35.18
CA TYR A 140 1.67 -1.61 -35.41
C TYR A 140 1.59 -2.49 -36.66
N TYR A 141 0.53 -3.29 -36.80
CA TYR A 141 0.38 -4.15 -37.97
C TYR A 141 0.03 -3.39 -39.24
N ALA A 142 -0.78 -2.33 -39.17
CA ALA A 142 -1.03 -1.45 -40.32
C ALA A 142 0.27 -0.85 -40.86
N ALA A 143 1.18 -0.43 -39.98
CA ALA A 143 2.49 0.09 -40.37
C ALA A 143 3.38 -0.98 -41.03
N ILE A 144 3.38 -2.22 -40.52
CA ILE A 144 4.09 -3.36 -41.13
C ILE A 144 3.56 -3.65 -42.54
N ASP A 145 2.24 -3.61 -42.71
CA ASP A 145 1.59 -3.93 -43.98
C ASP A 145 1.60 -2.76 -44.99
N GLY A 146 2.07 -1.57 -44.59
CA GLY A 146 2.02 -0.36 -45.42
C GLY A 146 0.60 0.15 -45.66
N VAL A 147 -0.33 -0.11 -44.74
CA VAL A 147 -1.72 0.34 -44.82
C VAL A 147 -1.87 1.69 -44.13
N GLU A 148 -2.44 2.66 -44.86
CA GLU A 148 -2.72 3.99 -44.30
C GLU A 148 -3.70 3.91 -43.12
N PRO A 149 -3.38 4.50 -41.96
CA PRO A 149 -4.23 4.44 -40.79
C PRO A 149 -5.55 5.19 -41.00
N ASN A 150 -6.67 4.59 -40.60
CA ASN A 150 -7.92 5.35 -40.48
C ASN A 150 -7.84 6.35 -39.31
N HIS A 151 -8.86 7.21 -39.18
CA HIS A 151 -8.89 8.25 -38.14
C HIS A 151 -8.71 7.72 -36.69
N HIS A 152 -9.18 6.51 -36.39
CA HIS A 152 -8.98 5.88 -35.07
C HIS A 152 -7.55 5.39 -34.85
N LEU A 153 -6.77 5.22 -35.91
CA LEU A 153 -5.38 4.78 -35.88
C LEU A 153 -4.42 5.91 -36.28
N ALA A 154 -4.92 7.15 -36.41
CA ALA A 154 -4.12 8.30 -36.77
C ALA A 154 -2.99 8.52 -35.74
N PRO A 155 -1.80 8.98 -36.17
CA PRO A 155 -0.63 9.12 -35.29
C PRO A 155 -0.89 9.93 -34.02
N GLY A 156 -1.73 10.97 -34.10
CA GLY A 156 -2.12 11.77 -32.94
C GLY A 156 -2.90 10.97 -31.89
N HIS A 157 -3.81 10.09 -32.32
CA HIS A 157 -4.58 9.24 -31.42
C HIS A 157 -3.70 8.15 -30.79
N VAL A 158 -2.83 7.50 -31.57
CA VAL A 158 -1.89 6.49 -31.06
C VAL A 158 -0.93 7.08 -30.03
N ARG A 159 -0.42 8.31 -30.24
CA ARG A 159 0.38 9.03 -29.26
C ARG A 159 -0.35 9.27 -27.94
N HIS A 160 -1.64 9.63 -28.00
CA HIS A 160 -2.48 9.77 -26.80
C HIS A 160 -2.62 8.44 -26.06
N CYS A 161 -2.89 7.35 -26.78
CA CYS A 161 -2.99 6.00 -26.22
C CYS A 161 -1.70 5.59 -25.48
N ILE A 162 -0.54 5.84 -26.08
CA ILE A 162 0.77 5.52 -25.47
C ILE A 162 0.96 6.27 -24.16
N ASP A 163 0.71 7.59 -24.13
CA ASP A 163 0.88 8.36 -22.90
C ASP A 163 -0.16 8.01 -21.84
N TYR A 164 -1.41 7.76 -22.24
CA TYR A 164 -2.46 7.32 -21.32
C TYR A 164 -2.13 5.98 -20.64
N LEU A 165 -1.60 5.02 -21.41
CA LEU A 165 -1.14 3.73 -20.86
C LEU A 165 0.07 3.90 -19.96
N ARG A 166 1.05 4.74 -20.33
CA ARG A 166 2.20 5.08 -19.47
C ARG A 166 1.73 5.65 -18.13
N GLN A 167 0.83 6.63 -18.14
CA GLN A 167 0.28 7.23 -16.92
C GLN A 167 -0.53 6.21 -16.11
N SER A 168 -1.28 5.33 -16.78
CA SER A 168 -2.03 4.25 -16.11
C SER A 168 -1.11 3.26 -15.39
N LEU A 169 -0.02 2.83 -16.03
CA LEU A 169 0.98 1.94 -15.44
C LEU A 169 1.67 2.59 -14.23
N MET A 170 2.01 3.88 -14.32
CA MET A 170 2.60 4.63 -13.22
C MET A 170 1.61 4.83 -12.06
N CYS A 171 0.32 4.98 -12.35
CA CYS A 171 -0.73 5.10 -11.35
C CYS A 171 -0.92 3.80 -10.56
N THR A 172 -0.83 2.65 -11.25
CA THR A 172 -0.96 1.34 -10.58
C THR A 172 0.34 0.85 -9.94
N ALA A 173 1.50 1.29 -10.44
CA ALA A 173 2.85 1.01 -9.94
C ALA A 173 3.01 -0.45 -9.46
N ASP A 174 2.88 -1.42 -10.38
CA ASP A 174 2.96 -2.84 -10.04
C ASP A 174 4.34 -3.20 -9.44
N THR A 175 4.36 -3.52 -8.14
CA THR A 175 5.57 -3.88 -7.39
C THR A 175 5.84 -5.39 -7.31
N ASN A 176 5.11 -6.22 -8.07
CA ASN A 176 5.41 -7.65 -8.11
C ASN A 176 6.79 -7.88 -8.74
N MET A 177 7.58 -8.75 -8.14
CA MET A 177 8.95 -9.03 -8.59
C MET A 177 8.94 -10.11 -9.68
N GLU A 178 9.82 -9.95 -10.66
CA GLU A 178 10.03 -10.92 -11.73
C GLU A 178 11.46 -11.49 -11.67
N PRO A 179 11.64 -12.80 -11.83
CA PRO A 179 12.98 -13.39 -11.88
C PRO A 179 13.68 -12.98 -13.17
N THR A 180 14.96 -12.61 -13.04
CA THR A 180 15.82 -12.36 -14.19
C THR A 180 16.23 -13.68 -14.85
N ASP A 181 16.20 -13.72 -16.17
CA ASP A 181 16.78 -14.78 -16.98
C ASP A 181 18.14 -14.31 -17.55
N PRO A 182 19.27 -14.87 -17.07
CA PRO A 182 20.61 -14.50 -17.55
C PRO A 182 20.83 -14.74 -19.04
N LYS A 183 20.09 -15.68 -19.67
CA LYS A 183 20.20 -15.95 -21.10
C LYS A 183 19.52 -14.87 -21.94
N LEU A 184 18.49 -14.23 -21.41
CA LEU A 184 17.78 -13.13 -22.05
C LEU A 184 18.40 -11.76 -21.74
N GLY A 185 19.17 -11.66 -20.65
CA GLY A 185 19.67 -10.38 -20.15
C GLY A 185 18.55 -9.49 -19.57
N GLY A 186 17.46 -10.08 -19.07
CA GLY A 186 16.27 -9.36 -18.62
C GLY A 186 15.27 -10.25 -17.89
N VAL A 187 14.01 -9.82 -17.86
CA VAL A 187 12.88 -10.60 -17.30
C VAL A 187 11.98 -11.09 -18.43
N THR A 188 11.29 -12.22 -18.21
CA THR A 188 10.38 -12.77 -19.23
C THR A 188 9.03 -12.05 -19.26
N GLY A 189 8.60 -11.39 -18.18
CA GLY A 189 7.23 -10.89 -18.04
C GLY A 189 6.22 -11.94 -17.57
N PHE A 190 6.58 -13.24 -17.54
CA PHE A 190 5.63 -14.35 -17.41
C PHE A 190 6.03 -15.36 -16.32
N GLY A 191 5.04 -16.13 -15.85
CA GLY A 191 5.22 -17.22 -14.90
C GLY A 191 5.36 -16.81 -13.43
N SER A 192 5.48 -15.52 -13.14
CA SER A 192 5.51 -15.01 -11.76
C SER A 192 4.10 -14.81 -11.21
N PRO A 193 3.80 -15.22 -9.96
CA PRO A 193 2.50 -15.02 -9.35
C PRO A 193 2.23 -13.53 -9.09
N ARG A 194 0.98 -13.12 -9.28
CA ARG A 194 0.45 -11.77 -9.10
C ARG A 194 -0.84 -11.82 -8.31
N LYS A 195 -1.11 -10.77 -7.53
CA LYS A 195 -2.43 -10.49 -6.97
C LYS A 195 -3.18 -9.50 -7.86
N CYS A 196 -4.15 -10.00 -8.61
CA CYS A 196 -4.90 -9.27 -9.63
C CYS A 196 -6.31 -8.95 -9.17
N ARG A 197 -6.88 -7.84 -9.70
CA ARG A 197 -8.31 -7.58 -9.57
C ARG A 197 -9.10 -8.58 -10.41
N ASP A 198 -10.26 -8.99 -9.92
CA ASP A 198 -11.14 -9.90 -10.66
C ASP A 198 -11.77 -9.17 -11.86
N ILE A 199 -11.13 -9.32 -13.03
CA ILE A 199 -11.60 -8.71 -14.27
C ILE A 199 -12.94 -9.30 -14.73
N ILE A 200 -13.23 -10.57 -14.41
CA ILE A 200 -14.49 -11.22 -14.81
C ILE A 200 -15.65 -10.64 -13.99
N ALA A 201 -15.46 -10.48 -12.68
CA ALA A 201 -16.44 -9.80 -11.82
C ALA A 201 -16.66 -8.35 -12.28
N LEU A 202 -15.59 -7.63 -12.64
CA LEU A 202 -15.70 -6.27 -13.16
C LEU A 202 -16.48 -6.20 -14.48
N ILE A 203 -16.18 -7.09 -15.44
CA ILE A 203 -16.92 -7.19 -16.72
C ILE A 203 -18.42 -7.40 -16.45
N LYS A 204 -18.78 -8.35 -15.57
CA LYS A 204 -20.18 -8.62 -15.22
C LYS A 204 -20.87 -7.41 -14.59
N TRP A 205 -20.17 -6.72 -13.68
CA TRP A 205 -20.69 -5.52 -13.05
C TRP A 205 -20.89 -4.37 -14.06
N THR A 206 -19.93 -4.17 -14.95
CA THR A 206 -20.00 -3.14 -15.99
C THR A 206 -21.11 -3.45 -16.99
N ASP A 207 -21.27 -4.71 -17.43
CA ASP A 207 -22.34 -5.11 -18.33
C ASP A 207 -23.74 -4.88 -17.72
N LYS A 208 -23.89 -5.13 -16.41
CA LYS A 208 -25.13 -4.84 -15.67
C LYS A 208 -25.52 -3.37 -15.73
N TRP A 209 -24.55 -2.47 -15.59
CA TRP A 209 -24.76 -1.02 -15.54
C TRP A 209 -24.48 -0.29 -16.86
N ARG A 210 -24.36 -1.02 -17.97
CA ARG A 210 -23.96 -0.43 -19.25
C ARG A 210 -24.92 0.68 -19.70
N SER A 211 -24.36 1.76 -20.23
CA SER A 211 -25.15 2.87 -20.78
C SER A 211 -25.76 2.56 -22.15
N HIS A 212 -25.16 1.64 -22.92
CA HIS A 212 -25.65 1.24 -24.24
C HIS A 212 -25.32 -0.23 -24.56
N ASN A 213 -25.93 -0.76 -25.64
CA ASN A 213 -25.82 -2.16 -26.06
C ASN A 213 -24.79 -2.40 -27.18
N GLN A 214 -23.85 -1.48 -27.41
CA GLN A 214 -22.87 -1.63 -28.50
C GLN A 214 -21.93 -2.81 -28.25
N THR A 215 -21.77 -3.66 -29.26
CA THR A 215 -20.74 -4.71 -29.34
C THR A 215 -19.54 -4.23 -30.16
N MET A 216 -18.41 -4.95 -30.15
CA MET A 216 -17.18 -4.53 -30.87
C MET A 216 -17.28 -4.74 -32.39
N ILE A 217 -18.33 -5.38 -32.90
CA ILE A 217 -18.51 -5.67 -34.32
C ILE A 217 -19.04 -4.42 -35.04
N GLN A 218 -18.20 -3.82 -35.87
CA GLN A 218 -18.60 -3.02 -37.04
C GLN A 218 -18.39 -3.86 -38.29
#